data_AF-A0A6V7WHB0-F1
#
_entry.id   AF-A0A6V7WHB0-F1
#
_cell.length_a   1.000
_cell.length_b   1.000
_cell.length_c   1.000
_cell.angle_alpha   90.00
_cell.angle_beta   90.00
_cell.angle_gamma   90.00
#
_symmetry.space_group_name_H-M   'P 1'
#
loop_
_entity.id
_entity.type
_entity.pdbx_description
1 polymer ?
#
loop_
_entity_poly.entity_id
_entity_poly.type
_entity_poly.pdbx_seq_one_letter_code
_entity_poly.pdbx_strand_id
1 'polypeptide(L)'
;MSPTTSQRPLYALWDESIILNTIRYLGSFVGLISNFFLIFLVFYSKSLRKSQYTWYMILLSFADILIAFGHFIRTTYMINASSKGILLYSRLICVWINTPMGMGFTATRIAVLAIAADRCYMVINPLKYKWKANLKLILIVFTIQIISIAADTFTKVYGGDNITPITMCSMGAASAPMSSWFGQFYSNSCLALLFCEIFKFLIL
;
A
#
# COMPACT_ATOMS: atom_id res chain seq x y z
N MET A 1 26.24 31.68 -23.43
CA MET A 1 26.59 30.78 -22.31
C MET A 1 25.50 29.72 -22.22
N SER A 2 25.86 28.49 -22.55
CA SER A 2 25.02 27.30 -22.42
C SER A 2 24.56 27.13 -20.97
N PRO A 3 23.26 26.94 -20.68
CA PRO A 3 22.82 26.68 -19.33
C PRO A 3 23.35 25.32 -18.90
N THR A 4 24.06 25.34 -17.79
CA THR A 4 24.52 24.19 -17.01
C THR A 4 23.48 23.09 -16.97
N THR A 5 23.88 21.90 -17.43
CA THR A 5 23.25 20.61 -17.19
C THR A 5 23.05 20.40 -15.68
N SER A 6 21.91 20.88 -15.17
CA SER A 6 21.31 20.33 -13.97
C SER A 6 21.05 18.85 -14.28
N GLN A 7 21.85 17.96 -13.69
CA GLN A 7 21.59 16.53 -13.73
C GLN A 7 20.19 16.32 -13.17
N ARG A 8 19.20 16.18 -14.06
CA ARG A 8 17.87 15.76 -13.64
C ARG A 8 18.05 14.42 -12.96
N PRO A 9 17.51 14.24 -11.75
CA PRO A 9 17.66 12.99 -11.06
C PRO A 9 17.14 11.85 -11.94
N LEU A 10 17.86 10.73 -11.96
CA LEU A 10 17.56 9.57 -12.82
C LEU A 10 16.09 9.12 -12.69
N TYR A 11 15.51 9.23 -11.49
CA TYR A 11 14.10 8.91 -11.22
C TYR A 11 13.09 9.79 -11.97
N ALA A 12 13.43 11.05 -12.31
CA ALA A 12 12.56 11.94 -13.09
C ALA A 12 12.51 11.51 -14.57
N LEU A 13 13.64 11.09 -15.14
CA LEU A 13 13.69 10.51 -16.49
C LEU A 13 12.89 9.20 -16.61
N TRP A 14 12.82 8.43 -15.52
CA TRP A 14 12.11 7.14 -15.51
C TRP A 14 10.59 7.33 -15.43
N ASP A 15 10.12 8.37 -14.75
CA ASP A 15 8.71 8.72 -14.68
C ASP A 15 8.22 9.41 -15.97
N GLU A 16 9.11 10.05 -16.74
CA GLU A 16 8.81 10.64 -18.06
C GLU A 16 8.86 9.62 -19.21
N SER A 17 9.49 8.45 -19.01
CA SER A 17 9.62 7.42 -20.05
C SER A 17 8.29 6.73 -20.34
N ILE A 18 7.80 6.89 -21.57
CA ILE A 18 6.57 6.24 -22.06
C ILE A 18 6.69 4.71 -21.95
N ILE A 19 7.84 4.13 -22.31
CA ILE A 19 8.05 2.67 -22.29
C ILE A 19 7.95 2.11 -20.86
N LEU A 20 8.61 2.76 -19.89
CA LEU A 20 8.55 2.32 -18.49
C LEU A 20 7.14 2.46 -17.92
N ASN A 21 6.43 3.53 -18.27
CA ASN A 21 5.04 3.71 -17.89
C ASN A 21 4.14 2.65 -18.52
N THR A 22 4.31 2.29 -19.80
CA THR A 22 3.55 1.19 -20.42
C THR A 22 3.80 -0.16 -19.75
N ILE A 23 5.05 -0.49 -19.39
CA ILE A 23 5.36 -1.73 -18.66
C ILE A 23 4.69 -1.73 -17.27
N ARG A 24 4.74 -0.60 -16.55
CA ARG A 24 4.05 -0.44 -15.26
C ARG A 24 2.55 -0.59 -15.39
N TYR A 25 1.96 -0.10 -16.47
CA TYR A 25 0.53 -0.25 -16.77
C TYR A 25 0.14 -1.72 -16.91
N LEU A 26 0.89 -2.48 -17.72
CA LEU A 26 0.67 -3.92 -17.91
C LEU A 26 0.85 -4.70 -16.60
N GLY A 27 1.91 -4.41 -15.84
CA GLY A 27 2.13 -5.02 -14.53
C GLY A 27 0.99 -4.75 -13.54
N SER A 28 0.48 -3.52 -13.54
CA SER A 28 -0.67 -3.13 -12.70
C SER A 28 -1.95 -3.86 -13.12
N PHE A 29 -2.18 -4.00 -14.42
CA PHE A 29 -3.33 -4.73 -14.94
C PHE A 29 -3.29 -6.23 -14.56
N VAL A 30 -2.13 -6.86 -14.72
CA VAL A 30 -1.90 -8.25 -14.28
C VAL A 30 -2.12 -8.38 -12.77
N GLY A 31 -1.56 -7.45 -11.98
CA GLY A 31 -1.72 -7.42 -10.53
C GLY A 31 -3.18 -7.28 -10.08
N LEU A 32 -3.98 -6.47 -10.77
CA LEU A 32 -5.42 -6.38 -10.51
C LEU A 32 -6.10 -7.73 -10.77
N ILE A 33 -5.93 -8.30 -11.96
CA ILE A 33 -6.60 -9.55 -12.35
C ILE A 33 -6.21 -10.70 -11.40
N SER A 34 -4.92 -10.88 -11.12
CA SER A 34 -4.44 -11.97 -10.27
C SER A 34 -5.01 -11.88 -8.86
N ASN A 35 -5.03 -10.70 -8.26
CA ASN A 35 -5.53 -10.52 -6.90
C ASN A 35 -7.06 -10.58 -6.82
N PHE A 36 -7.79 -10.07 -7.82
CA PHE A 36 -9.24 -10.29 -7.90
C PHE A 36 -9.58 -11.78 -8.03
N PHE A 37 -8.81 -12.52 -8.83
CA PHE A 37 -8.97 -13.97 -8.97
C PHE A 37 -8.73 -14.71 -7.64
N LEU A 38 -7.71 -14.34 -6.88
CA LEU A 38 -7.47 -14.92 -5.55
C LEU A 38 -8.63 -14.68 -4.59
N ILE A 39 -9.14 -13.45 -4.55
CA ILE A 39 -10.30 -13.11 -3.72
C ILE A 39 -11.53 -13.92 -4.15
N PHE A 40 -11.80 -13.97 -5.46
CA PHE A 40 -12.89 -14.76 -6.03
C PHE A 40 -12.78 -16.24 -5.63
N LEU A 41 -11.59 -16.84 -5.75
CA LEU A 41 -11.34 -18.25 -5.45
C LEU A 41 -11.61 -18.57 -3.96
N VAL A 42 -11.22 -17.67 -3.05
CA VAL A 42 -11.50 -17.83 -1.62
C VAL A 42 -12.99 -17.72 -1.31
N PHE A 43 -13.71 -16.78 -1.95
CA PHE A 43 -15.16 -16.65 -1.76
C PHE A 43 -15.95 -17.80 -2.37
N TYR A 44 -15.49 -18.35 -3.49
CA TYR A 44 -16.09 -19.51 -4.16
C TYR A 44 -15.90 -20.79 -3.32
N SER A 45 -14.70 -21.04 -2.80
CA SER A 45 -14.42 -22.27 -2.03
C SER A 45 -14.72 -22.11 -0.54
N LYS A 46 -15.82 -22.75 -0.08
CA LYS A 46 -16.17 -22.78 1.35
C LYS A 46 -15.08 -23.42 2.23
N SER A 47 -14.27 -24.31 1.66
CA SER A 47 -13.20 -25.01 2.39
C SER A 47 -12.08 -24.05 2.79
N LEU A 48 -11.68 -23.16 1.88
CA LEU A 48 -10.56 -22.24 2.09
C LEU A 48 -10.84 -21.19 3.17
N ARG A 49 -12.11 -20.76 3.33
CA ARG A 49 -12.53 -19.76 4.33
C ARG A 49 -12.42 -20.22 5.78
N LYS A 50 -12.16 -21.51 6.02
CA LYS A 50 -12.05 -22.05 7.39
C LYS A 50 -10.73 -21.70 8.06
N SER A 51 -9.67 -21.45 7.29
CA SER A 51 -8.33 -21.17 7.81
C SER A 51 -8.11 -19.68 8.06
N GLN A 52 -7.46 -19.36 9.19
CA GLN A 52 -7.07 -18.00 9.54
C GLN A 52 -6.14 -17.38 8.49
N TYR A 53 -5.18 -18.16 8.01
CA TYR A 53 -4.22 -17.73 7.00
C TYR A 53 -4.89 -17.25 5.71
N THR A 54 -5.95 -17.93 5.26
CA THR A 54 -6.68 -17.53 4.05
C THR A 54 -7.29 -16.14 4.20
N TRP A 55 -7.78 -15.77 5.38
CA TRP A 55 -8.31 -14.43 5.63
C TRP A 55 -7.22 -13.36 5.56
N TYR A 56 -6.02 -13.65 6.09
CA TYR A 56 -4.88 -12.73 5.92
C TYR A 56 -4.42 -12.63 4.46
N MET A 57 -4.49 -13.72 3.70
CA MET A 57 -4.21 -13.69 2.25
C MET A 57 -5.24 -12.84 1.48
N ILE A 58 -6.51 -12.82 1.89
CA ILE A 58 -7.51 -11.90 1.32
C ILE A 58 -7.13 -10.44 1.64
N LEU A 59 -6.76 -10.14 2.90
CA LEU A 59 -6.35 -8.79 3.30
C LEU A 59 -5.10 -8.31 2.53
N LEU A 60 -4.16 -9.22 2.28
CA LEU A 60 -2.99 -8.95 1.45
C LEU A 60 -3.39 -8.71 -0.01
N SER A 61 -4.22 -9.58 -0.59
CA SER A 61 -4.70 -9.42 -1.98
C SER A 61 -5.46 -8.11 -2.18
N PHE A 62 -6.24 -7.69 -1.17
CA PHE A 62 -6.91 -6.39 -1.19
C PHE A 62 -5.92 -5.22 -1.17
N ALA A 63 -4.86 -5.31 -0.37
CA ALA A 63 -3.79 -4.32 -0.34
C ALA A 63 -3.08 -4.23 -1.71
N ASP A 64 -2.79 -5.37 -2.34
CA ASP A 64 -2.17 -5.43 -3.66
C ASP A 64 -3.08 -4.86 -4.76
N ILE A 65 -4.40 -5.05 -4.67
CA ILE A 65 -5.38 -4.39 -5.56
C ILE A 65 -5.29 -2.87 -5.42
N LEU A 66 -5.20 -2.32 -4.20
CA LEU A 66 -5.04 -0.88 -3.98
C LEU A 66 -3.74 -0.35 -4.59
N ILE A 67 -2.63 -1.09 -4.44
CA ILE A 67 -1.33 -0.75 -5.06
C ILE A 67 -1.45 -0.75 -6.58
N ALA A 68 -1.97 -1.83 -7.16
CA ALA A 68 -2.11 -1.99 -8.60
C ALA A 68 -3.07 -0.95 -9.20
N PHE A 69 -4.17 -0.65 -8.51
CA PHE A 69 -5.10 0.42 -8.89
C PHE A 69 -4.45 1.81 -8.84
N GLY A 70 -3.68 2.09 -7.78
CA GLY A 70 -2.94 3.34 -7.65
C GLY A 70 -1.90 3.52 -8.75
N HIS A 71 -1.15 2.47 -9.08
CA HIS A 71 -0.22 2.49 -10.21
C HIS A 71 -0.95 2.68 -11.54
N PHE A 72 -2.09 2.01 -11.75
CA PHE A 72 -2.89 2.15 -12.95
C PHE A 72 -3.35 3.59 -13.19
N ILE A 73 -3.91 4.24 -12.17
CA ILE A 73 -4.34 5.65 -12.24
C ILE A 73 -3.14 6.56 -12.53
N ARG A 74 -2.05 6.41 -11.76
CA ARG A 74 -0.86 7.24 -11.91
C ARG A 74 -0.28 7.13 -13.31
N THR A 75 -0.08 5.91 -13.78
CA THR A 75 0.51 5.66 -15.09
C THR A 75 -0.38 6.18 -16.22
N THR A 76 -1.69 5.99 -16.14
CA THR A 76 -2.65 6.55 -17.11
C THR A 76 -2.57 8.07 -17.15
N TYR A 77 -2.50 8.71 -15.98
CA TYR A 77 -2.37 10.16 -15.88
C TYR A 77 -1.05 10.66 -16.47
N MET A 78 0.09 10.01 -16.15
CA MET A 78 1.40 10.41 -16.67
C MET A 78 1.50 10.28 -18.19
N ILE A 79 0.95 9.21 -18.77
CA ILE A 79 0.92 9.03 -20.23
C ILE A 79 0.11 10.16 -20.89
N ASN A 80 -1.06 10.50 -20.34
CA ASN A 80 -1.92 11.57 -20.86
C ASN A 80 -1.34 12.98 -20.61
N ALA A 81 -0.62 13.19 -19.52
CA ALA A 81 0.06 14.45 -19.23
C ALA A 81 1.26 14.65 -20.17
N SER A 82 2.03 13.59 -20.41
CA SER A 82 3.15 13.57 -21.36
C SER A 82 2.69 13.85 -22.79
N SER A 83 1.59 13.22 -23.24
CA SER A 83 1.03 13.47 -24.58
C SER A 83 0.53 14.91 -24.79
N LYS A 84 0.15 15.60 -23.70
CA LYS A 84 -0.31 17.00 -23.71
C LYS A 84 0.79 18.01 -23.39
N GLY A 85 2.03 17.57 -23.14
CA GLY A 85 3.15 18.45 -22.79
C GLY A 85 3.00 19.18 -21.44
N ILE A 86 2.27 18.60 -20.48
CA ILE A 86 2.07 19.20 -19.15
C ILE A 86 3.33 18.97 -18.30
N LEU A 87 3.98 20.06 -17.87
CA LEU A 87 5.24 20.03 -17.09
C LEU A 87 5.07 20.48 -15.63
N LEU A 88 3.88 20.98 -15.26
CA LEU A 88 3.55 21.45 -13.93
C LEU A 88 2.26 20.79 -13.46
N TYR A 89 2.32 20.20 -12.28
CA TYR A 89 1.20 19.47 -11.68
C TYR A 89 0.69 20.21 -10.44
N SER A 90 -0.63 20.24 -10.27
CA SER A 90 -1.22 20.64 -9.00
C SER A 90 -0.88 19.58 -7.94
N ARG A 91 -0.38 20.03 -6.79
CA ARG A 91 -0.05 19.13 -5.67
C ARG A 91 -1.25 18.30 -5.24
N LEU A 92 -2.45 18.88 -5.21
CA LEU A 92 -3.67 18.19 -4.83
C LEU A 92 -3.96 16.98 -5.74
N ILE A 93 -3.85 17.18 -7.06
CA ILE A 93 -4.03 16.09 -8.04
C ILE A 93 -3.00 14.98 -7.81
N CYS A 94 -1.75 15.36 -7.52
CA CYS A 94 -0.70 14.40 -7.25
C CYS A 94 -0.86 13.63 -5.94
N VAL A 95 -1.42 14.27 -4.91
CA VAL A 95 -1.80 13.58 -3.68
C VAL A 95 -2.88 12.55 -4.00
N TRP A 96 -3.98 12.94 -4.64
CA TRP A 96 -5.09 12.04 -4.96
C TRP A 96 -4.68 10.83 -5.80
N ILE A 97 -3.85 11.04 -6.82
CA ILE A 97 -3.37 9.97 -7.71
C ILE A 97 -2.46 8.98 -6.96
N ASN A 98 -1.66 9.46 -6.01
CA ASN A 98 -0.71 8.62 -5.26
C ASN A 98 -1.32 7.99 -3.99
N THR A 99 -2.45 8.52 -3.50
CA THR A 99 -3.10 8.05 -2.27
C THR A 99 -3.42 6.55 -2.29
N PRO A 100 -4.08 5.97 -3.31
CA PRO A 100 -4.42 4.54 -3.30
C PRO A 100 -3.20 3.62 -3.14
N MET A 101 -2.08 4.00 -3.75
CA MET A 101 -0.82 3.26 -3.65
C MET A 101 -0.24 3.32 -2.23
N GLY A 102 -0.38 4.47 -1.55
CA GLY A 102 0.04 4.65 -0.16
C GLY A 102 -0.79 3.85 0.84
N MET A 103 -2.12 3.85 0.62
CA MET A 103 -3.04 3.00 1.37
C MET A 103 -2.65 1.53 1.21
N GLY A 104 -2.39 1.09 -0.02
CA GLY A 104 -1.97 -0.27 -0.34
C GLY A 104 -0.65 -0.69 0.32
N PHE A 105 0.37 0.15 0.32
CA PHE A 105 1.64 -0.17 1.01
C PHE A 105 1.47 -0.31 2.52
N THR A 106 0.71 0.58 3.15
CA THR A 106 0.42 0.51 4.60
C THR A 106 -0.37 -0.75 4.92
N ALA A 107 -1.37 -1.06 4.10
CA ALA A 107 -2.19 -2.26 4.23
C ALA A 107 -1.36 -3.55 4.09
N THR A 108 -0.42 -3.58 3.13
CA THR A 108 0.46 -4.73 2.87
C THR A 108 1.35 -5.04 4.06
N ARG A 109 1.96 -4.01 4.67
CA ARG A 109 2.83 -4.18 5.86
C ARG A 109 2.10 -4.87 7.01
N ILE A 110 0.86 -4.45 7.28
CA ILE A 110 0.03 -4.99 8.36
C ILE A 110 -0.39 -6.43 8.04
N ALA A 111 -0.80 -6.70 6.80
CA ALA A 111 -1.20 -8.05 6.38
C ALA A 111 -0.04 -9.05 6.43
N VAL A 112 1.14 -8.69 5.91
CA VAL A 112 2.34 -9.53 5.95
C VAL A 112 2.77 -9.80 7.39
N LEU A 113 2.71 -8.79 8.26
CA LEU A 113 3.01 -8.98 9.68
C LEU A 113 2.03 -9.96 10.35
N ALA A 114 0.72 -9.80 10.09
CA ALA A 114 -0.28 -10.69 10.65
C ALA A 114 -0.05 -12.15 10.20
N ILE A 115 0.34 -12.35 8.93
CA ILE A 115 0.74 -13.67 8.41
C ILE A 115 1.98 -14.19 9.14
N ALA A 116 3.04 -13.37 9.26
CA ALA A 116 4.27 -13.77 9.91
C ALA A 116 4.04 -14.15 11.39
N ALA A 117 3.22 -13.37 12.10
CA ALA A 117 2.87 -13.62 13.49
C ALA A 117 2.03 -14.90 13.66
N ASP A 118 1.06 -15.14 12.78
CA ASP A 118 0.27 -16.38 12.76
C ASP A 118 1.16 -17.62 12.57
N ARG A 119 2.11 -17.56 11.63
CA ARG A 119 3.05 -18.65 11.37
C ARG A 119 4.06 -18.83 12.49
N CYS A 120 4.55 -17.75 13.09
CA CYS A 120 5.42 -17.81 14.25
C CYS A 120 4.72 -18.49 15.45
N TYR A 121 3.45 -18.13 15.70
CA TYR A 121 2.66 -18.75 16.77
C TYR A 121 2.43 -20.25 16.53
N MET A 122 2.15 -20.65 15.29
CA MET A 122 2.03 -22.05 14.91
C MET A 122 3.32 -22.86 15.19
N VAL A 123 4.49 -22.26 14.95
CA VAL A 123 5.79 -22.91 15.18
C VAL A 123 6.15 -22.98 16.66
N ILE A 124 5.92 -21.90 17.42
CA ILE A 124 6.25 -21.85 18.86
C ILE A 124 5.31 -22.75 19.67
N ASN A 125 4.01 -22.74 19.37
CA ASN A 125 2.99 -23.44 20.16
C ASN A 125 2.11 -24.37 19.29
N PRO A 126 2.67 -25.43 18.70
CA PRO A 126 1.92 -26.29 17.76
C PRO A 126 0.73 -27.00 18.41
N LEU A 127 0.80 -27.32 19.70
CA LEU A 127 -0.27 -28.01 20.43
C LEU A 127 -1.46 -27.09 20.78
N LYS A 128 -1.21 -25.80 21.01
CA LYS A 128 -2.25 -24.80 21.30
C LYS A 128 -2.84 -24.18 20.02
N TYR A 129 -2.14 -24.28 18.88
CA TYR A 129 -2.55 -23.67 17.63
C TYR A 129 -3.89 -24.24 17.12
N LYS A 130 -4.88 -23.36 16.93
CA LYS A 130 -6.16 -23.72 16.32
C LYS A 130 -6.13 -23.42 14.83
N TRP A 131 -6.28 -24.45 14.01
CA TRP A 131 -6.37 -24.34 12.55
C TRP A 131 -7.61 -23.59 12.03
N LYS A 132 -8.57 -23.31 12.91
CA LYS A 132 -9.81 -22.59 12.60
C LYS A 132 -9.60 -21.09 12.76
N ALA A 133 -10.11 -20.31 11.81
CA ALA A 133 -10.08 -18.86 11.84
C ALA A 133 -10.61 -18.26 13.16
N ASN A 134 -9.78 -17.48 13.85
CA ASN A 134 -10.21 -16.64 14.96
C ASN A 134 -10.69 -15.30 14.43
N LEU A 135 -12.01 -15.18 14.24
CA LEU A 135 -12.64 -13.98 13.67
C LEU A 135 -12.32 -12.71 14.46
N LYS A 136 -12.15 -12.81 15.80
CA LYS A 136 -11.81 -11.64 16.64
C LYS A 136 -10.45 -11.06 16.28
N LEU A 137 -9.43 -11.93 16.12
CA LEU A 137 -8.09 -11.51 15.76
C LEU A 137 -8.06 -10.91 14.35
N ILE A 138 -8.76 -11.53 13.40
CA ILE A 138 -8.89 -11.02 12.02
C ILE A 138 -9.54 -9.62 12.02
N LEU A 139 -10.59 -9.42 12.81
CA LEU A 139 -11.28 -8.14 12.92
C LEU A 139 -10.42 -7.05 13.57
N ILE A 140 -9.58 -7.40 14.55
CA ILE A 140 -8.59 -6.49 15.13
C ILE A 140 -7.58 -6.05 14.05
N VAL A 141 -7.00 -7.00 13.31
CA VAL A 141 -6.04 -6.69 12.23
C VAL A 141 -6.70 -5.80 11.16
N PHE A 142 -7.93 -6.11 10.77
CA PHE A 142 -8.68 -5.30 9.82
C PHE A 142 -8.92 -3.88 10.33
N THR A 143 -9.34 -3.73 11.59
CA THR A 143 -9.54 -2.41 12.21
C THR A 143 -8.25 -1.59 12.24
N ILE A 144 -7.13 -2.21 12.65
CA ILE A 144 -5.81 -1.56 12.64
C ILE A 144 -5.46 -1.11 11.21
N GLN A 145 -5.71 -1.95 10.22
CA GLN A 145 -5.46 -1.63 8.82
C GLN A 145 -6.26 -0.41 8.35
N ILE A 146 -7.55 -0.34 8.65
CA ILE A 146 -8.41 0.81 8.31
C ILE A 146 -7.93 2.09 8.98
N ILE A 147 -7.60 2.04 10.27
CA ILE A 147 -7.12 3.23 10.99
C ILE A 147 -5.77 3.68 10.43
N SER A 148 -4.84 2.77 10.13
CA SER A 148 -3.55 3.12 9.51
C SER A 148 -3.71 3.72 8.11
N ILE A 149 -4.64 3.22 7.31
CA ILE A 149 -4.98 3.79 6.00
C ILE A 149 -5.53 5.21 6.15
N ALA A 150 -6.46 5.42 7.08
CA ALA A 150 -7.06 6.74 7.32
C ALA A 150 -6.01 7.75 7.81
N ALA A 151 -5.14 7.33 8.72
CA ALA A 151 -4.03 8.10 9.24
C ALA A 151 -3.02 8.50 8.14
N ASP A 152 -2.59 7.55 7.30
CA ASP A 152 -1.69 7.82 6.18
C ASP A 152 -2.32 8.78 5.16
N THR A 153 -3.60 8.62 4.85
CA THR A 153 -4.33 9.50 3.93
C THR A 153 -4.46 10.91 4.47
N PHE A 154 -4.83 11.04 5.75
CA PHE A 154 -5.00 12.34 6.40
C PHE A 154 -3.72 13.17 6.38
N THR A 155 -2.58 12.56 6.72
CA THR A 155 -1.29 13.26 6.71
C THR A 155 -0.83 13.70 5.32
N LYS A 156 -1.23 13.00 4.26
CA LYS A 156 -0.91 13.36 2.88
C LYS A 156 -1.76 14.52 2.36
N VAL A 157 -3.04 14.58 2.75
CA VAL A 157 -3.97 15.62 2.29
C VAL A 157 -3.77 16.94 3.04
N TYR A 158 -3.55 16.90 4.35
CA TYR A 158 -3.51 18.11 5.19
C TYR A 158 -2.10 18.65 5.47
N GLY A 159 -1.04 17.90 5.15
CA GLY A 159 0.33 18.29 5.49
C GLY A 159 1.06 19.16 4.45
N GLY A 160 0.40 19.59 3.37
CA GLY A 160 1.07 20.27 2.25
C GLY A 160 0.45 21.59 1.81
N ASP A 161 1.29 22.57 1.49
CA ASP A 161 0.88 23.77 0.77
C ASP A 161 0.28 23.41 -0.59
N ASN A 162 -1.00 23.76 -0.79
CA ASN A 162 -1.77 23.47 -2.02
C ASN A 162 -1.43 24.40 -3.20
N ILE A 163 -0.62 25.42 -2.95
CA ILE A 163 -0.42 26.57 -3.86
C ILE A 163 0.82 26.38 -4.74
N THR A 164 1.80 25.58 -4.30
CA THR A 164 3.05 25.38 -5.04
C THR A 164 2.91 24.28 -6.10
N PRO A 165 3.03 24.61 -7.40
CA PRO A 165 3.04 23.60 -8.45
C PRO A 165 4.32 22.78 -8.37
N ILE A 166 4.19 21.47 -8.61
CA ILE A 166 5.31 20.54 -8.60
C ILE A 166 5.65 20.08 -10.01
N THR A 167 6.93 19.96 -10.30
CA THR A 167 7.45 19.51 -11.60
C THR A 167 7.39 17.99 -11.78
N MET A 168 7.18 17.25 -10.69
CA MET A 168 7.10 15.79 -10.70
C MET A 168 5.99 15.28 -9.77
N CYS A 169 5.15 14.39 -10.29
CA CYS A 169 4.01 13.82 -9.57
C CYS A 169 4.38 12.45 -8.97
N SER A 170 5.38 12.44 -8.08
CA SER A 170 5.89 11.25 -7.40
C SER A 170 5.41 11.19 -5.95
N MET A 171 5.32 9.98 -5.37
CA MET A 171 4.96 9.79 -3.96
C MET A 171 5.80 10.65 -3.02
N GLY A 172 7.12 10.71 -3.22
CA GLY A 172 8.01 11.49 -2.34
C GLY A 172 7.90 13.00 -2.53
N ALA A 173 7.50 13.46 -3.72
CA ALA A 173 7.35 14.88 -4.02
C ALA A 173 5.98 15.43 -3.63
N ALA A 174 4.94 14.59 -3.72
CA ALA A 174 3.57 14.95 -3.34
C ALA A 174 3.31 14.78 -1.84
N SER A 175 4.05 13.89 -1.17
CA SER A 175 3.95 13.64 0.26
C SER A 175 4.44 14.84 1.07
N ALA A 176 3.64 15.29 2.04
CA ALA A 176 4.10 16.20 3.07
C ALA A 176 5.32 15.60 3.80
N PRO A 177 6.32 16.40 4.20
CA PRO A 177 7.49 15.89 4.95
C PRO A 177 7.10 15.15 6.23
N MET A 178 5.94 15.46 6.82
CA MET A 178 5.41 14.73 7.99
C MET A 178 4.82 13.35 7.64
N SER A 179 4.36 13.10 6.41
CA SER A 179 3.66 11.86 6.08
C SER A 179 4.59 10.63 6.01
N SER A 180 5.85 10.81 5.60
CA SER A 180 6.84 9.73 5.62
C SER A 180 7.23 9.34 7.05
N TRP A 181 7.40 10.34 7.92
CA TRP A 181 7.70 10.11 9.34
C TRP A 181 6.51 9.51 10.09
N PHE A 182 5.32 10.10 9.93
CA PHE A 182 4.12 9.67 10.63
C PHE A 182 3.66 8.28 10.16
N GLY A 183 3.65 8.02 8.86
CA GLY A 183 3.32 6.69 8.33
C GLY A 183 4.29 5.62 8.84
N GLN A 184 5.59 5.92 8.89
CA GLN A 184 6.60 4.98 9.39
C GLN A 184 6.45 4.75 10.90
N PHE A 185 6.38 5.81 11.71
CA PHE A 185 6.21 5.70 13.16
C PHE A 185 4.90 5.02 13.52
N TYR A 186 3.79 5.45 12.94
CA TYR A 186 2.47 4.88 13.20
C TYR A 186 2.40 3.40 12.80
N SER A 187 2.92 3.05 11.61
CA SER A 187 2.98 1.65 11.19
C SER A 187 3.85 0.81 12.13
N ASN A 188 5.00 1.33 12.58
CA ASN A 188 5.90 0.65 13.52
C ASN A 188 5.30 0.54 14.93
N SER A 189 4.52 1.53 15.38
CA SER A 189 3.82 1.49 16.66
C SER A 189 2.64 0.53 16.64
N CYS A 190 1.85 0.52 15.56
CA CYS A 190 0.82 -0.50 15.34
C CYS A 190 1.44 -1.91 15.23
N LEU A 191 2.62 -2.01 14.61
CA LEU A 191 3.42 -3.24 14.51
C LEU A 191 3.85 -3.74 15.90
N ALA A 192 4.35 -2.86 16.77
CA ALA A 192 4.69 -3.18 18.15
C ALA A 192 3.46 -3.60 18.98
N LEU A 193 2.32 -2.93 18.81
CA LEU A 193 1.07 -3.27 19.51
C LEU A 193 0.49 -4.63 19.08
N LEU A 194 0.50 -4.91 17.77
CA LEU A 194 0.12 -6.23 17.24
C LEU A 194 1.03 -7.32 17.80
N PHE A 195 2.34 -7.07 17.85
CA PHE A 195 3.29 -8.02 18.41
C PHE A 195 3.03 -8.26 19.90
N CYS A 196 2.79 -7.19 20.68
CA CYS A 196 2.47 -7.27 22.11
C CYS A 196 1.16 -8.01 22.41
N GLU A 197 0.07 -7.73 21.68
CA GLU A 197 -1.21 -8.41 21.91
C GLU A 197 -1.16 -9.88 21.49
N ILE A 198 -0.45 -10.20 20.40
CA ILE A 198 -0.21 -11.59 20.00
C ILE A 198 0.67 -12.31 21.05
N PHE A 199 1.66 -11.63 21.64
CA PHE A 199 2.49 -12.19 22.71
C PHE A 199 1.77 -12.35 24.04
N LYS A 200 0.81 -11.47 24.40
CA LYS A 200 -0.03 -11.68 25.60
C LYS A 200 -0.86 -12.96 25.50
N PHE A 201 -1.36 -13.28 24.31
CA PHE A 201 -1.99 -14.58 24.02
C PHE A 201 -1.02 -15.77 24.04
N LEU A 202 0.29 -15.51 24.09
CA LEU A 202 1.37 -16.50 24.02
C LEU A 202 1.88 -16.90 25.42
N ILE A 203 1.71 -16.02 26.42
CA ILE A 203 2.15 -16.22 27.81
C ILE A 203 1.03 -16.83 28.70
N LEU A 204 -0.24 -16.75 28.26
CA LEU A 204 -1.39 -17.43 28.89
C LEU A 204 -1.70 -18.77 28.18
#